data_AF-A0AAV6Y7J8-F1
#
_entry.id   AF-A0AAV6Y7J8-F1
#
_cell.length_a   1.000
_cell.length_b   1.000
_cell.length_c   1.000
_cell.angle_alpha   90.00
_cell.angle_beta   90.00
_cell.angle_gamma   90.00
#
_symmetry.space_group_name_H-M   'P 1'
#
loop_
_entity.id
_entity.type
_entity.pdbx_description
1 polymer ?
#
loop_
_entity_poly.entity_id
_entity_poly.type
_entity_poly.pdbx_seq_one_letter_code
_entity_poly.pdbx_strand_id
1 'polypeptide(L)'
;MAIFIGFSLTVPEAATAATRVECTASRETVRRLIVYEVVSFSFFLFSSLIAQSLKLAINLINNMDPTDPHKADIDPDLLKYGLFGSAVGSVVGCLFLMLSIVDFIQVKLGVYSCGGKPIYALVTLVGFVGSALLVYASTAVYASFFVERATPDDD
;
A
#
# COMPACT_ATOMS: atom_id res chain seq x y z
N MET A 1 5.52 5.61 -6.57
CA MET A 1 6.66 4.72 -6.90
C MET A 1 7.39 4.40 -5.61
N ALA A 2 7.30 3.16 -5.13
CA ALA A 2 8.12 2.67 -4.02
C ALA A 2 9.36 2.01 -4.64
N ILE A 3 10.54 2.57 -4.36
CA ILE A 3 11.81 2.03 -4.84
C ILE A 3 12.34 1.11 -3.74
N PHE A 4 12.74 -0.11 -4.11
CA PHE A 4 13.39 -1.07 -3.22
C PHE A 4 14.76 -0.55 -2.78
N ILE A 5 14.80 0.20 -1.68
CA ILE A 5 16.04 0.61 -1.00
C ILE A 5 16.40 -0.41 0.11
N GLY A 6 15.53 -1.37 0.41
CA GLY A 6 15.63 -2.28 1.57
C GLY A 6 16.67 -3.40 1.48
N PHE A 7 16.93 -3.97 0.29
CA PHE A 7 17.71 -5.21 0.18
C PHE A 7 19.23 -5.04 0.43
N SER A 8 19.76 -3.81 0.38
CA SER A 8 21.18 -3.54 0.72
C SER A 8 21.43 -3.33 2.22
N LEU A 9 20.38 -3.07 3.02
CA LEU A 9 20.50 -2.89 4.48
C LEU A 9 20.27 -4.19 5.28
N THR A 10 19.92 -5.27 4.59
CA THR A 10 19.66 -6.61 5.13
C THR A 10 20.87 -7.54 5.08
N VAL A 11 22.08 -7.07 4.72
CA VAL A 11 23.30 -7.84 4.98
C VAL A 11 23.41 -8.03 6.50
N PRO A 12 23.34 -9.27 7.01
CA PRO A 12 23.43 -9.54 8.43
C PRO A 12 24.90 -9.62 8.83
N GLU A 13 25.65 -8.52 8.69
CA GLU A 13 27.00 -8.47 9.23
C GLU A 13 26.92 -7.96 10.68
N ALA A 14 26.65 -8.89 11.60
CA ALA A 14 27.10 -8.86 12.99
C ALA A 14 26.69 -7.69 13.93
N ALA A 15 25.67 -6.88 13.64
CA ALA A 15 25.27 -5.78 14.53
C ALA A 15 23.76 -5.75 14.81
N THR A 16 23.27 -6.66 15.65
CA THR A 16 22.12 -6.31 16.50
C THR A 16 22.63 -5.31 17.54
N ALA A 17 21.95 -4.18 17.73
CA ALA A 17 22.28 -3.25 18.83
C ALA A 17 22.07 -3.88 20.22
N ALA A 18 21.46 -5.07 20.25
CA ALA A 18 21.25 -5.88 21.44
C ALA A 18 22.55 -6.59 21.86
N THR A 19 23.15 -6.10 22.95
CA THR A 19 24.34 -6.70 23.59
C THR A 19 24.05 -8.05 24.27
N ARG A 20 22.77 -8.48 24.34
CA ARG A 20 22.32 -9.72 24.96
C ARG A 20 21.65 -10.64 23.94
N VAL A 21 22.02 -11.92 23.97
CA VAL A 21 21.50 -12.99 23.09
C VAL A 21 19.98 -13.12 23.18
N GLU A 22 19.40 -12.93 24.37
CA GLU A 22 17.94 -12.97 24.61
C GLU A 22 17.16 -11.85 23.92
N CYS A 23 17.84 -10.78 23.49
CA CYS A 23 17.23 -9.64 22.83
C CYS A 23 17.43 -9.62 21.31
N THR A 24 18.02 -10.68 20.75
CA THR A 24 18.26 -10.80 19.31
C THR A 24 17.01 -11.30 18.59
N ALA A 25 16.71 -10.72 17.43
CA ALA A 25 15.56 -11.15 16.63
C ALA A 25 15.79 -12.52 16.00
N SER A 26 14.73 -13.33 15.97
CA SER A 26 14.77 -14.68 15.39
C SER A 26 14.96 -14.64 13.87
N ARG A 27 15.62 -15.68 13.33
CA ARG A 27 15.73 -15.91 11.87
C ARG A 27 14.37 -16.01 11.18
N GLU A 28 13.33 -16.42 11.91
CA GLU A 28 11.96 -16.48 11.38
C GLU A 28 11.39 -15.09 11.07
N THR A 29 11.71 -14.08 11.89
CA THR A 29 11.31 -12.68 11.69
C THR A 29 11.95 -12.13 10.41
N VAL A 30 13.21 -12.49 10.12
CA VAL A 30 13.90 -12.10 8.88
C VAL A 30 13.25 -12.71 7.64
N ARG A 31 12.82 -13.97 7.71
CA ARG A 31 12.12 -14.61 6.59
C ARG A 31 10.77 -13.94 6.33
N ARG A 32 10.03 -13.66 7.41
CA ARG A 32 8.71 -13.02 7.34
C ARG A 32 8.79 -11.59 6.80
N LEU A 33 9.80 -10.83 7.22
CA LEU A 33 10.14 -9.51 6.68
C LEU A 33 10.20 -9.52 5.14
N ILE A 34 10.99 -10.43 4.57
CA ILE A 34 11.18 -10.54 3.11
C ILE A 34 9.86 -10.91 2.41
N VAL A 35 9.10 -11.85 2.98
CA VAL A 35 7.80 -12.26 2.41
C VAL A 35 6.83 -11.09 2.38
N TYR A 36 6.70 -10.34 3.47
CA TYR A 36 5.81 -9.18 3.53
C TYR A 36 6.23 -8.07 2.56
N GLU A 37 7.54 -7.84 2.41
CA GLU A 37 8.05 -6.87 1.45
C GLU A 37 7.68 -7.25 0.02
N VAL A 38 7.96 -8.48 -0.41
CA VAL A 38 7.63 -8.98 -1.76
C VAL A 38 6.13 -8.90 -2.02
N VAL A 39 5.31 -9.35 -1.06
CA VAL A 39 3.85 -9.32 -1.16
C VAL A 39 3.33 -7.88 -1.29
N SER A 40 3.83 -6.96 -0.47
CA SER A 40 3.43 -5.54 -0.53
C SER A 40 3.75 -4.92 -1.89
N PHE A 41 4.91 -5.23 -2.44
CA PHE A 41 5.33 -4.73 -3.75
C PHE A 41 4.43 -5.24 -4.86
N SER A 42 4.06 -6.53 -4.85
CA SER A 42 3.12 -7.09 -5.81
C SER A 42 1.78 -6.36 -5.80
N PHE A 43 1.22 -6.09 -4.62
CA PHE A 43 -0.03 -5.34 -4.47
C PHE A 43 0.09 -3.88 -4.95
N PHE A 44 1.20 -3.20 -4.66
CA PHE A 44 1.44 -1.85 -5.15
C PHE A 44 1.62 -1.79 -6.67
N LEU A 45 2.33 -2.76 -7.26
CA LEU A 45 2.44 -2.87 -8.71
C LEU A 45 1.07 -3.10 -9.34
N PHE A 46 0.30 -4.05 -8.80
CA PHE A 46 -1.05 -4.33 -9.27
C PHE A 46 -1.95 -3.09 -9.21
N SER A 47 -1.97 -2.39 -8.07
CA SER A 47 -2.71 -1.13 -7.89
C SER A 47 -2.27 -0.05 -8.89
N SER A 48 -0.96 0.10 -9.12
CA SER A 48 -0.40 1.05 -10.09
C SER A 48 -0.76 0.68 -11.53
N LEU A 49 -0.78 -0.60 -11.89
CA LEU A 49 -1.19 -1.06 -13.23
C LEU A 49 -2.65 -0.73 -13.49
N ILE A 50 -3.54 -0.98 -12.52
CA ILE A 50 -4.96 -0.59 -12.62
C ILE A 50 -5.12 0.93 -12.75
N ALA A 51 -4.41 1.71 -11.95
CA ALA A 51 -4.49 3.17 -12.02
C ALA A 51 -3.99 3.71 -13.37
N GLN A 52 -2.94 3.10 -13.93
CA GLN A 52 -2.40 3.46 -15.24
C GLN A 52 -3.34 3.04 -16.38
N SER A 53 -3.94 1.86 -16.33
CA SER A 53 -4.93 1.44 -17.32
C SER A 53 -6.16 2.33 -17.30
N LEU A 54 -6.61 2.74 -16.11
CA LEU A 54 -7.73 3.67 -15.98
C LEU A 54 -7.41 5.05 -16.57
N LYS A 55 -6.22 5.59 -16.28
CA LYS A 55 -5.75 6.85 -16.90
C LYS A 55 -5.66 6.75 -18.41
N LEU A 56 -5.13 5.63 -18.93
CA LEU A 56 -5.04 5.40 -20.37
C LEU A 56 -6.42 5.33 -21.02
N ALA A 57 -7.35 4.59 -20.40
CA ALA A 57 -8.73 4.47 -20.87
C ALA A 57 -9.41 5.84 -20.95
N ILE A 58 -9.33 6.66 -19.88
CA ILE A 58 -9.90 8.01 -19.86
C ILE A 58 -9.27 8.89 -20.96
N ASN A 59 -7.94 8.85 -21.13
CA ASN A 59 -7.25 9.66 -22.13
C ASN A 59 -7.66 9.28 -23.56
N LEU A 60 -7.77 7.97 -23.85
CA LEU A 60 -8.21 7.48 -25.17
C LEU A 60 -9.63 7.95 -25.48
N ILE A 61 -10.55 7.86 -24.51
CA ILE A 61 -11.94 8.29 -24.66
C ILE A 61 -12.05 9.80 -24.88
N ASN A 62 -11.26 10.59 -24.15
CA ASN A 62 -11.23 12.05 -24.31
C ASN A 62 -10.65 12.48 -25.67
N ASN A 63 -9.79 11.67 -26.29
CA ASN A 63 -9.18 11.95 -27.59
C ASN A 63 -10.05 11.54 -28.79
N MET A 64 -11.06 10.68 -28.62
CA MET A 64 -12.03 10.37 -29.67
C MET A 64 -12.88 11.61 -30.03
N ASP A 65 -13.33 11.71 -31.29
CA ASP A 65 -13.87 12.95 -31.90
C ASP A 65 -15.16 13.48 -31.19
N PRO A 66 -15.31 14.80 -30.94
CA PRO A 66 -16.48 15.42 -30.28
C PRO A 66 -17.79 15.43 -31.06
N THR A 67 -17.82 14.90 -32.29
CA THR A 67 -19.00 14.99 -33.16
C THR A 67 -19.87 13.73 -33.22
N ASP A 68 -19.51 12.64 -32.54
CA ASP A 68 -20.35 11.43 -32.46
C ASP A 68 -21.48 11.60 -31.42
N PRO A 69 -22.77 11.43 -31.80
CA PRO A 69 -23.91 11.50 -30.88
C PRO A 69 -24.04 10.27 -29.96
N HIS A 70 -23.22 9.24 -30.15
CA HIS A 70 -23.02 8.11 -29.22
C HIS A 70 -21.79 8.29 -28.31
N LYS A 71 -21.27 9.51 -28.21
CA LYS A 71 -20.05 9.79 -27.48
C LYS A 71 -20.27 9.76 -25.96
N ALA A 72 -19.47 8.91 -25.33
CA ALA A 72 -19.11 8.90 -23.91
C ALA A 72 -20.11 8.29 -22.92
N ASP A 73 -20.67 7.12 -23.23
CA ASP A 73 -21.05 6.18 -22.17
C ASP A 73 -19.77 5.54 -21.63
N ILE A 74 -19.12 6.23 -20.70
CA ILE A 74 -18.08 5.62 -19.88
C ILE A 74 -18.85 4.79 -18.87
N ASP A 75 -18.80 3.45 -18.96
CA ASP A 75 -19.33 2.58 -17.93
C ASP A 75 -18.83 3.07 -16.56
N PRO A 76 -19.69 3.73 -15.75
CA PRO A 76 -19.28 4.26 -14.46
C PRO A 76 -18.86 3.11 -13.55
N ASP A 77 -19.37 1.91 -13.82
CA ASP A 77 -18.93 0.65 -13.23
C ASP A 77 -17.45 0.35 -13.49
N LEU A 78 -16.92 0.50 -14.71
CA LEU A 78 -15.51 0.23 -14.98
C LEU A 78 -14.59 1.18 -14.19
N LEU A 79 -14.95 2.46 -14.11
CA LEU A 79 -14.22 3.45 -13.30
C LEU A 79 -14.35 3.14 -11.81
N LYS A 80 -15.54 2.75 -11.35
CA LYS A 80 -15.80 2.39 -9.95
C LYS A 80 -14.99 1.16 -9.53
N TYR A 81 -15.06 0.07 -10.30
CA TYR A 81 -14.29 -1.16 -10.03
C TYR A 81 -12.79 -0.93 -10.17
N GLY A 82 -12.35 -0.13 -11.14
CA GLY A 82 -10.94 0.23 -11.30
C GLY A 82 -10.40 1.06 -10.13
N LEU A 83 -11.13 2.08 -9.71
CA LEU A 83 -10.77 2.92 -8.56
C LEU A 83 -10.78 2.11 -7.26
N PHE A 84 -11.84 1.33 -7.04
CA PHE A 84 -11.98 0.50 -5.84
C PHE A 84 -10.91 -0.59 -5.79
N GLY A 85 -10.68 -1.30 -6.89
CA GLY A 85 -9.66 -2.34 -6.99
C GLY A 85 -8.24 -1.79 -6.79
N SER A 86 -7.93 -0.63 -7.39
CA SER A 86 -6.65 0.05 -7.17
C SER A 86 -6.51 0.50 -5.70
N ALA A 87 -7.56 1.04 -5.09
CA ALA A 87 -7.55 1.48 -3.70
C ALA A 87 -7.34 0.33 -2.71
N VAL A 88 -8.08 -0.78 -2.88
CA VAL A 88 -7.93 -1.98 -2.04
C VAL A 88 -6.51 -2.53 -2.16
N GLY A 89 -5.98 -2.65 -3.38
CA GLY A 89 -4.61 -3.11 -3.60
C GLY A 89 -3.58 -2.22 -2.89
N SER A 90 -3.74 -0.89 -2.97
CA SER A 90 -2.87 0.05 -2.25
C SER A 90 -3.01 -0.07 -0.73
N VAL A 91 -4.21 -0.24 -0.18
CA VAL A 91 -4.41 -0.42 1.26
C VAL A 91 -3.74 -1.69 1.76
N VAL A 92 -3.97 -2.82 1.08
CA VAL A 92 -3.37 -4.11 1.41
C VAL A 92 -1.84 -4.04 1.31
N GLY A 93 -1.31 -3.42 0.24
CA GLY A 93 0.13 -3.17 0.08
C GLY A 93 0.71 -2.36 1.25
N CYS A 94 0.04 -1.29 1.65
CA CYS A 94 0.45 -0.45 2.80
C CYS A 94 0.47 -1.24 4.11
N LEU A 95 -0.52 -2.10 4.36
CA LEU A 95 -0.56 -2.93 5.57
C LEU A 95 0.61 -3.92 5.61
N PHE A 96 0.90 -4.63 4.52
CA PHE A 96 2.04 -5.55 4.46
C PHE A 96 3.39 -4.83 4.56
N LEU A 97 3.52 -3.66 3.94
CA LEU A 97 4.72 -2.83 4.07
C LEU A 97 4.93 -2.38 5.52
N MET A 98 3.86 -1.97 6.21
CA MET A 98 3.91 -1.63 7.63
C MET A 98 4.38 -2.81 8.48
N LEU A 99 3.81 -4.00 8.27
CA LEU A 99 4.24 -5.23 8.97
C LEU A 99 5.71 -5.57 8.68
N SER A 100 6.17 -5.38 7.44
CA SER A 100 7.57 -5.52 7.05
C SER A 100 8.46 -4.56 7.84
N ILE A 101 8.15 -3.26 7.88
CA ILE A 101 8.96 -2.29 8.64
C ILE A 101 8.98 -2.61 10.15
N VAL A 102 7.87 -3.11 10.69
CA VAL A 102 7.77 -3.55 12.09
C VAL A 102 8.72 -4.73 12.37
N ASP A 103 8.75 -5.74 11.50
CA ASP A 103 9.70 -6.86 11.59
C ASP A 103 11.16 -6.39 11.37
N PHE A 104 11.40 -5.40 10.50
CA PHE A 104 12.73 -4.81 10.29
C PHE A 104 13.25 -4.10 11.54
N ILE A 105 12.39 -3.30 12.19
CA ILE A 105 12.69 -2.63 13.47
C ILE A 105 13.08 -3.68 14.52
N GLN A 106 12.36 -4.81 14.61
CA GLN A 106 12.73 -5.90 15.53
C GLN A 106 14.12 -6.47 15.22
N VAL A 107 14.44 -6.68 13.94
CA VAL A 107 15.75 -7.23 13.54
C VAL A 107 16.90 -6.28 13.88
N LYS A 108 16.72 -4.96 13.74
CA LYS A 108 17.76 -3.97 14.04
C LYS A 108 17.87 -3.58 15.51
N LEU A 109 16.73 -3.43 16.20
CA LEU A 109 16.64 -2.89 17.57
C LEU A 109 16.44 -3.97 18.65
N GLY A 110 16.16 -5.21 18.26
CA GLY A 110 15.87 -6.31 19.17
C GLY A 110 14.38 -6.47 19.50
N VAL A 111 14.04 -7.55 20.19
CA VAL A 111 12.65 -7.90 20.54
C VAL A 111 12.01 -6.86 21.47
N TYR A 112 10.72 -6.58 21.29
CA TYR A 112 9.97 -5.58 22.07
C TYR A 112 9.98 -5.83 23.59
N SER A 113 10.12 -7.10 23.99
CA SER A 113 10.09 -7.54 25.39
C SER A 113 11.30 -7.07 26.21
N CYS A 114 12.42 -6.73 25.56
CA CYS A 114 13.64 -6.31 26.27
C CYS A 114 13.62 -4.86 26.79
N GLY A 115 12.53 -4.12 26.56
CA GLY A 115 12.31 -2.78 27.08
C GLY A 115 13.13 -1.68 26.38
N GLY A 116 12.46 -0.67 25.82
CA GLY A 116 13.10 0.57 25.36
C GLY A 116 12.53 1.21 24.08
N LYS A 117 13.31 2.19 23.58
CA LYS A 117 13.13 3.06 22.38
C LYS A 117 12.39 2.47 21.15
N PRO A 118 12.53 1.18 20.76
CA PRO A 118 11.76 0.62 19.64
C PRO A 118 10.23 0.79 19.74
N ILE A 119 9.66 0.86 20.96
CA ILE A 119 8.21 1.08 21.13
C ILE A 119 7.80 2.46 20.58
N TYR A 120 8.61 3.51 20.76
CA TYR A 120 8.32 4.84 20.21
C TYR A 120 8.37 4.83 18.69
N ALA A 121 9.32 4.13 18.08
CA ALA A 121 9.39 3.98 16.62
C ALA A 121 8.17 3.23 16.07
N LEU A 122 7.73 2.18 16.77
CA LEU A 122 6.51 1.44 16.42
C LEU A 122 5.26 2.32 16.50
N VAL A 123 5.07 3.01 17.63
CA VAL A 123 3.89 3.85 17.86
C VAL A 123 3.83 5.01 16.87
N THR A 124 4.96 5.66 16.58
CA THR A 124 5.02 6.76 15.62
C THR A 124 4.75 6.28 14.19
N LEU A 125 5.33 5.16 13.78
CA LEU A 125 5.07 4.55 12.47
C LEU A 125 3.59 4.17 12.31
N VAL A 126 3.05 3.39 13.25
CA VAL A 126 1.65 2.93 13.21
C VAL A 126 0.67 4.09 13.31
N GLY A 127 0.93 5.06 14.18
CA GLY A 127 0.08 6.25 14.34
C GLY A 127 0.01 7.08 13.06
N PHE A 128 1.17 7.47 12.53
CA PHE A 128 1.22 8.37 11.37
C PHE A 128 0.76 7.67 10.09
N VAL A 129 1.32 6.51 9.77
CA VAL A 129 0.96 5.78 8.54
C VAL A 129 -0.45 5.22 8.63
N GLY A 130 -0.86 4.71 9.80
CA GLY A 130 -2.24 4.24 10.02
C GLY A 130 -3.27 5.34 9.85
N SER A 131 -3.02 6.54 10.39
CA SER A 131 -3.91 7.70 10.20
C SER A 131 -4.00 8.10 8.72
N ALA A 132 -2.88 8.14 8.00
CA ALA A 132 -2.86 8.45 6.58
C ALA A 132 -3.62 7.40 5.76
N LEU A 133 -3.46 6.12 6.12
CA LEU A 133 -4.16 5.01 5.48
C LEU A 133 -5.68 5.09 5.71
N LEU A 134 -6.11 5.47 6.91
CA LEU A 134 -7.53 5.67 7.22
C LEU A 134 -8.13 6.80 6.37
N VAL A 135 -7.45 7.95 6.28
CA VAL A 135 -7.89 9.08 5.44
C VAL A 135 -7.95 8.68 3.97
N TYR A 136 -6.95 7.93 3.49
CA TYR A 136 -6.93 7.43 2.12
C TYR A 136 -8.11 6.47 1.86
N ALA A 137 -8.31 5.49 2.75
CA ALA A 137 -9.38 4.52 2.63
C ALA A 137 -10.76 5.19 2.66
N SER A 138 -11.00 6.12 3.58
CA SER A 138 -12.26 6.87 3.65
C SER A 138 -12.51 7.70 2.39
N THR A 139 -11.47 8.35 1.86
CA THR A 139 -11.58 9.16 0.64
C THR A 139 -11.84 8.28 -0.58
N ALA A 140 -11.16 7.13 -0.69
CA ALA A 140 -11.37 6.20 -1.79
C ALA A 140 -12.78 5.61 -1.78
N VAL A 141 -13.28 5.23 -0.61
CA VAL A 141 -14.65 4.73 -0.44
C VAL A 141 -15.67 5.82 -0.78
N TYR A 142 -15.48 7.05 -0.28
CA TYR A 142 -16.34 8.17 -0.62
C TYR A 142 -16.36 8.44 -2.13
N ALA A 143 -15.20 8.42 -2.78
CA ALA A 143 -15.09 8.62 -4.22
C ALA A 143 -15.80 7.49 -5.01
N SER A 144 -15.66 6.23 -4.61
CA SER A 144 -16.37 5.12 -5.24
C SER A 144 -17.89 5.22 -5.07
N PHE A 145 -18.37 5.68 -3.91
CA PHE A 145 -19.81 5.93 -3.69
C PHE A 145 -20.33 7.16 -4.44
N PHE A 146 -19.49 8.19 -4.64
CA PHE A 146 -19.87 9.35 -5.43
C PHE A 146 -20.00 9.01 -6.91
N VAL A 147 -19.09 8.19 -7.44
CA VAL A 147 -19.20 7.64 -8.81
C VAL A 147 -20.50 6.84 -8.98
N GLU A 148 -20.93 6.07 -7.97
CA GLU A 148 -22.22 5.36 -7.96
C GLU A 148 -23.45 6.30 -7.98
N ARG A 149 -23.36 7.50 -7.40
CA ARG A 149 -24.49 8.46 -7.36
C ARG A 149 -24.60 9.36 -8.59
N ALA A 150 -23.59 9.37 -9.47
CA ALA A 150 -23.67 10.11 -10.73
C ALA A 150 -24.64 9.46 -11.74
N THR A 151 -25.15 8.25 -11.44
CA THR A 151 -26.22 7.57 -12.16
C THR A 151 -27.54 7.58 -11.36
N PRO A 152 -28.34 8.65 -11.45
CA PRO A 152 -29.79 8.54 -11.39
C PRO A 152 -30.35 8.44 -12.82
N ASP A 153 -30.92 7.27 -13.11
CA ASP A 153 -31.88 6.94 -14.17
C ASP A 153 -31.46 7.09 -15.64
N ASP A 154 -31.27 5.93 -16.29
CA ASP A 154 -31.74 5.71 -17.67
C ASP A 154 -33.21 6.15 -17.77
N ASP A 155 -33.49 7.16 -18.59
CA ASP A 155 -34.80 7.44 -19.20
C ASP A 155 -34.63 7.52 -20.73
#